data_AF-A0A1V5NK99-F1
#
_entry.id   AF-A0A1V5NK99-F1
#
_cell.length_a   1.000
_cell.length_b   1.000
_cell.length_c   1.000
_cell.angle_alpha   90.00
_cell.angle_beta   90.00
_cell.angle_gamma   90.00
#
_symmetry.space_group_name_H-M   'P 1'
#
loop_
_entity.id
_entity.type
_entity.pdbx_description
1 polymer ?
#
loop_
_entity_poly.entity_id
_entity_poly.type
_entity_poly.pdbx_seq_one_letter_code
_entity_poly.pdbx_strand_id
1 'polypeptide(L)'
;MKIDFDTPLERTLSSLTLLFAGILAGFLKAGWIGNRRFPPDPALLAYVPLIVGCCIFFAVLRWYTDNYYLADVEKKRLLYHFRFLFYRTVSEKLAFSQIDSVVVSAVPKLSMYSNTHMYQLQVIDQQGRRHELGDPWKGQMLDLLNGQAKMLASSFGCRFFPGTAGHTYVIVRKGKAELDITASPLPLGTGVNREVPKEMIVFAVIIGVAVFGSMMLELSGFSIALVLVTAMMMISCWVSLT
;
A
#
# COMPACT_ATOMS: atom_id res chain seq x y z
N MET A 1 -13.32 6.70 -15.18
CA MET A 1 -13.58 5.55 -14.28
C MET A 1 -12.58 5.60 -13.13
N LYS A 2 -13.04 5.57 -11.86
CA LYS A 2 -12.16 5.46 -10.69
C LYS A 2 -11.74 4.00 -10.55
N ILE A 3 -10.44 3.79 -10.40
CA ILE A 3 -9.83 2.51 -10.14
C ILE A 3 -9.35 2.59 -8.69
N ASP A 4 -10.24 2.21 -7.77
CA ASP A 4 -10.00 2.26 -6.33
C ASP A 4 -9.29 0.98 -5.90
N PHE A 5 -8.03 1.12 -5.52
CA PHE A 5 -7.26 0.05 -4.91
C PHE A 5 -6.54 0.62 -3.71
N ASP A 6 -6.72 0.01 -2.54
CA ASP A 6 -5.95 0.37 -1.34
C ASP A 6 -4.46 0.38 -1.70
N THR A 7 -3.80 1.50 -1.42
CA THR A 7 -2.35 1.63 -1.63
C THR A 7 -1.57 1.01 -0.47
N PRO A 8 -0.29 0.64 -0.67
CA PRO A 8 0.56 0.12 0.41
C PRO A 8 0.61 1.03 1.64
N LEU A 9 0.53 2.35 1.43
CA LEU A 9 0.49 3.36 2.48
C LEU A 9 -0.79 3.25 3.32
N GLU A 10 -1.95 3.22 2.68
CA GLU A 10 -3.25 3.08 3.34
C GLU A 10 -3.32 1.80 4.17
N ARG A 11 -2.85 0.70 3.61
CA ARG A 11 -2.76 -0.58 4.33
C ARG A 11 -1.84 -0.52 5.54
N THR A 12 -0.70 0.16 5.41
CA THR A 12 0.25 0.32 6.51
C THR A 12 -0.37 1.14 7.65
N LEU A 13 -1.05 2.23 7.34
CA LEU A 13 -1.76 3.05 8.32
C LEU A 13 -2.88 2.27 9.03
N SER A 14 -3.66 1.49 8.29
CA SER A 14 -4.68 0.59 8.87
C SER A 14 -4.06 -0.48 9.77
N SER A 15 -2.93 -1.07 9.36
CA SER A 15 -2.22 -2.10 10.14
C SER A 15 -1.65 -1.53 11.44
N LEU A 16 -1.08 -0.32 11.39
CA LEU A 16 -0.59 0.39 12.58
C LEU A 16 -1.74 0.73 13.53
N THR A 17 -2.88 1.20 13.01
CA THR A 17 -4.08 1.44 13.83
C THR A 17 -4.52 0.19 14.58
N LEU A 18 -4.56 -0.96 13.89
CA LEU A 18 -4.91 -2.25 14.51
C LEU A 18 -3.87 -2.72 15.54
N LEU A 19 -2.59 -2.51 15.27
CA LEU A 19 -1.51 -2.84 16.19
C LEU A 19 -1.66 -2.07 17.51
N PHE A 20 -1.84 -0.75 17.45
CA PHE A 20 -2.03 0.08 18.64
C PHE A 20 -3.34 -0.24 19.37
N ALA A 21 -4.41 -0.59 18.64
CA ALA A 21 -5.65 -1.08 19.26
C ALA A 21 -5.43 -2.39 20.04
N GLY A 22 -4.61 -3.30 19.51
CA GLY A 22 -4.21 -4.53 20.21
C GLY A 22 -3.38 -4.24 21.47
N ILE A 23 -2.43 -3.31 21.38
CA ILE A 23 -1.61 -2.86 22.52
C ILE A 23 -2.52 -2.24 23.60
N LEU A 24 -3.45 -1.37 23.20
CA LEU A 24 -4.43 -0.74 24.09
C LEU A 24 -5.24 -1.79 24.86
N ALA A 25 -5.79 -2.78 24.16
CA ALA A 25 -6.54 -3.88 24.78
C ALA A 25 -5.68 -4.68 25.76
N GLY A 26 -4.41 -4.91 25.42
CA GLY A 26 -3.43 -5.55 26.30
C GLY A 26 -3.17 -4.75 27.59
N PHE A 27 -2.97 -3.43 27.46
CA PHE A 27 -2.71 -2.53 28.59
C PHE A 27 -3.94 -2.37 29.48
N LEU A 28 -5.14 -2.24 28.91
CA LEU A 28 -6.39 -2.20 29.69
C LEU A 28 -6.62 -3.51 30.45
N LYS A 29 -6.37 -4.64 29.81
CA LYS A 29 -6.47 -5.96 30.46
C LYS A 29 -5.45 -6.09 31.60
N ALA A 30 -4.18 -5.74 31.35
CA ALA A 30 -3.12 -5.82 32.35
C ALA A 30 -3.30 -4.83 33.51
N GLY A 31 -3.86 -3.64 33.24
CA GLY A 31 -4.06 -2.60 34.25
C GLY A 31 -5.29 -2.79 35.12
N TRP A 32 -6.41 -3.28 34.57
CA TRP A 32 -7.67 -3.44 35.33
C TRP A 32 -7.93 -4.87 35.82
N ILE A 33 -7.60 -5.88 35.02
CA ILE A 33 -7.98 -7.28 35.31
C ILE A 33 -6.76 -8.08 35.78
N GLY A 34 -5.59 -7.81 35.22
CA GLY A 34 -4.40 -8.63 35.40
C GLY A 34 -4.56 -10.01 34.75
N ASN A 35 -3.76 -10.97 35.19
CA ASN A 35 -3.82 -12.35 34.72
C ASN A 35 -3.41 -13.30 35.87
N ARG A 36 -3.65 -14.62 35.74
CA ARG A 36 -3.34 -15.59 36.82
C ARG A 36 -1.88 -15.56 37.31
N ARG A 37 -0.94 -15.08 36.48
CA ARG A 37 0.50 -15.01 36.79
C ARG A 37 0.99 -13.61 37.17
N PHE A 38 0.23 -12.56 36.86
CA PHE A 38 0.62 -11.17 37.08
C PHE A 38 -0.59 -10.40 37.61
N PRO A 39 -0.53 -9.85 38.83
CA PRO A 39 -1.61 -9.02 39.35
C PRO A 39 -1.82 -7.78 38.48
N PRO A 40 -2.99 -7.14 38.55
CA PRO A 40 -3.24 -5.91 37.82
C PRO A 40 -2.20 -4.85 38.20
N ASP A 41 -1.63 -4.17 37.21
CA ASP A 41 -0.68 -3.08 37.39
C ASP A 41 -1.26 -1.75 36.91
N PRO A 42 -1.81 -0.91 37.83
CA PRO A 42 -2.41 0.36 37.49
C PRO A 42 -1.45 1.35 36.86
N ALA A 43 -0.14 1.20 37.05
CA ALA A 43 0.86 2.10 36.45
C ALA A 43 0.81 2.06 34.91
N LEU A 44 0.38 0.93 34.33
CA LEU A 44 0.19 0.79 32.88
C LEU A 44 -0.94 1.67 32.35
N LEU A 45 -1.94 2.01 33.17
CA LEU A 45 -3.06 2.85 32.77
C LEU A 45 -2.64 4.30 32.47
N ALA A 46 -1.53 4.77 33.04
CA ALA A 46 -0.97 6.08 32.75
C ALA A 46 -0.58 6.24 31.26
N TYR A 47 -0.29 5.13 30.57
CA TYR A 47 0.08 5.12 29.15
C TYR A 47 -1.12 4.96 28.20
N VAL A 48 -2.31 4.65 28.73
CA VAL A 48 -3.53 4.48 27.92
C VAL A 48 -3.86 5.72 27.09
N PRO A 49 -3.83 6.96 27.63
CA PRO A 49 -4.09 8.15 26.83
C PRO A 49 -3.13 8.30 25.64
N LEU A 50 -1.85 7.96 25.82
CA LEU A 50 -0.85 7.99 24.77
C LEU A 50 -1.17 6.97 23.65
N ILE A 51 -1.50 5.74 24.04
CA ILE A 51 -1.85 4.67 23.08
C ILE A 51 -3.13 5.04 22.31
N VAL A 52 -4.13 5.60 23.00
CA VAL A 52 -5.36 6.13 22.37
C VAL A 52 -5.01 7.26 21.40
N GLY A 53 -4.12 8.18 21.77
CA GLY A 53 -3.61 9.23 20.89
C GLY A 53 -2.98 8.66 19.62
N CYS A 54 -2.13 7.64 19.73
CA CYS A 54 -1.54 6.95 18.58
C CYS A 54 -2.60 6.28 17.69
N CYS A 55 -3.58 5.58 18.27
CA CYS A 55 -4.69 5.00 17.51
C CYS A 55 -5.45 6.05 16.70
N ILE A 56 -5.82 7.16 17.35
CA ILE A 56 -6.54 8.26 16.69
C ILE A 56 -5.67 8.87 15.60
N PHE A 57 -4.39 9.10 15.86
CA PHE A 57 -3.46 9.68 14.91
C PHE A 57 -3.35 8.85 13.61
N PHE A 58 -3.12 7.55 13.71
CA PHE A 58 -3.04 6.68 12.52
C PHE A 58 -4.39 6.51 11.81
N ALA A 59 -5.49 6.47 12.56
CA ALA A 59 -6.83 6.44 11.98
C ALA A 59 -7.15 7.73 11.21
N VAL A 60 -6.79 8.89 11.76
CA VAL A 60 -6.93 10.19 11.10
C VAL A 60 -6.04 10.25 9.86
N LEU A 61 -4.76 9.84 9.95
CA LEU A 61 -3.88 9.75 8.78
C LEU A 61 -4.48 8.88 7.68
N ARG A 62 -5.04 7.72 8.02
CA ARG A 62 -5.72 6.84 7.07
C ARG A 62 -6.92 7.52 6.42
N TRP A 63 -7.71 8.28 7.18
CA TRP A 63 -8.84 9.03 6.65
C TRP A 63 -8.40 10.09 5.65
N TYR A 64 -7.32 10.81 5.96
CA TYR A 64 -6.78 11.86 5.09
C TYR A 64 -5.86 11.33 3.96
N THR A 65 -5.75 10.01 3.81
CA THR A 65 -5.02 9.38 2.71
C THR A 65 -6.02 8.77 1.74
N ASP A 66 -5.99 9.22 0.49
CA ASP A 66 -6.87 8.74 -0.59
C ASP A 66 -6.06 8.73 -1.88
N ASN A 67 -5.56 7.56 -2.25
CA ASN A 67 -4.74 7.38 -3.43
C ASN A 67 -5.41 6.42 -4.40
N TYR A 68 -5.61 6.85 -5.64
CA TYR A 68 -6.29 6.02 -6.63
C TYR A 68 -5.86 6.36 -8.07
N TYR A 69 -6.08 5.39 -8.96
CA TYR A 69 -5.91 5.63 -10.39
C TYR A 69 -7.24 6.08 -11.00
N LEU A 70 -7.17 7.01 -11.94
CA LEU A 70 -8.31 7.47 -12.70
C LEU A 70 -8.04 7.23 -14.19
N ALA A 71 -8.90 6.44 -14.82
CA ALA A 71 -8.94 6.36 -16.28
C ALA A 71 -9.84 7.48 -16.80
N ASP A 72 -9.23 8.50 -17.41
CA ASP A 72 -9.93 9.57 -18.14
C ASP A 72 -10.13 9.13 -19.60
N VAL A 73 -11.35 8.71 -19.92
CA VAL A 73 -11.72 8.17 -21.24
C VAL A 73 -11.81 9.28 -22.29
N GLU A 74 -12.25 10.47 -21.89
CA GLU A 74 -12.40 11.61 -22.80
C GLU A 74 -11.02 12.12 -23.25
N LYS A 75 -10.10 12.28 -22.30
CA LYS A 75 -8.73 12.73 -22.58
C LYS A 75 -7.77 11.60 -22.96
N LYS A 76 -8.22 10.35 -22.90
CA LYS A 76 -7.46 9.12 -23.17
C LYS A 76 -6.16 9.03 -22.35
N ARG A 77 -6.26 9.27 -21.05
CA ARG A 77 -5.11 9.31 -20.12
C ARG A 77 -5.40 8.55 -18.84
N LEU A 78 -4.37 7.89 -18.34
CA LEU A 78 -4.35 7.30 -17.01
C LEU A 78 -3.70 8.31 -16.06
N LEU A 79 -4.48 8.79 -15.10
CA LEU A 79 -4.05 9.73 -14.08
C LEU A 79 -3.87 8.99 -12.75
N TYR A 80 -2.89 9.42 -11.97
CA TYR A 80 -2.73 9.01 -10.59
C TYR A 80 -3.10 10.20 -9.70
N HIS A 81 -4.10 9.99 -8.85
CA HIS A 81 -4.47 10.94 -7.80
C HIS A 81 -3.80 10.50 -6.51
N PHE A 82 -2.98 11.39 -5.97
CA PHE A 82 -2.36 11.22 -4.66
C PHE A 82 -2.91 12.27 -3.71
N ARG A 83 -3.44 11.81 -2.59
CA ARG A 83 -3.81 12.68 -1.47
C ARG A 83 -3.28 12.11 -0.18
N PHE A 84 -2.54 12.93 0.52
CA PHE A 84 -2.06 12.65 1.86
C PHE A 84 -2.14 13.92 2.70
N LEU A 85 -2.94 13.90 3.77
CA LEU A 85 -3.19 15.06 4.61
C LEU A 85 -3.73 16.24 3.78
N PHE A 86 -2.95 17.33 3.73
CA PHE A 86 -3.27 18.56 3.00
C PHE A 86 -2.62 18.61 1.61
N TYR A 87 -1.76 17.64 1.30
CA TYR A 87 -1.10 17.56 0.00
C TYR A 87 -1.95 16.75 -0.96
N ARG A 88 -2.26 17.35 -2.11
CA ARG A 88 -2.99 16.71 -3.21
C ARG A 88 -2.25 16.97 -4.50
N THR A 89 -1.97 15.91 -5.25
CA THR A 89 -1.46 16.03 -6.61
C THR A 89 -2.20 15.08 -7.54
N VAL A 90 -2.33 15.49 -8.79
CA VAL A 90 -2.85 14.66 -9.87
C VAL A 90 -1.78 14.66 -10.94
N SER A 91 -1.19 13.49 -11.16
CA SER A 91 -0.10 13.32 -12.13
C SER A 91 -0.57 12.42 -13.27
N GLU A 92 -0.25 12.81 -14.50
CA GLU A 92 -0.43 11.93 -15.65
C GLU A 92 0.61 10.80 -15.57
N LYS A 93 0.13 9.55 -15.54
CA LYS A 93 1.01 8.38 -15.47
C LYS A 93 1.32 7.84 -16.86
N LEU A 94 0.29 7.62 -17.68
CA LEU A 94 0.42 7.17 -19.07
C LEU A 94 -0.72 7.69 -19.94
N ALA A 95 -0.43 7.97 -21.22
CA ALA A 95 -1.47 8.11 -22.23
C ALA A 95 -1.95 6.73 -22.70
N PHE A 96 -3.23 6.58 -23.09
CA PHE A 96 -3.74 5.29 -23.58
C PHE A 96 -3.03 4.83 -24.85
N SER A 97 -2.53 5.76 -25.66
CA SER A 97 -1.72 5.46 -26.84
C SER A 97 -0.37 4.82 -26.51
N GLN A 98 0.11 4.92 -25.27
CA GLN A 98 1.35 4.30 -24.79
C GLN A 98 1.09 2.93 -24.15
N ILE A 99 -0.17 2.56 -23.94
CA ILE A 99 -0.57 1.29 -23.35
C ILE A 99 -0.68 0.25 -24.46
N ASP A 100 0.06 -0.86 -24.32
CA ASP A 100 -0.02 -2.00 -25.23
C ASP A 100 -1.11 -2.99 -24.78
N SER A 101 -1.14 -3.30 -23.48
CA SER A 101 -2.02 -4.32 -22.94
C SER A 101 -2.33 -4.15 -21.46
N VAL A 102 -3.46 -4.72 -21.04
CA VAL A 102 -3.84 -4.89 -19.63
C VAL A 102 -3.77 -6.37 -19.31
N VAL A 103 -3.08 -6.69 -18.22
CA VAL A 103 -2.81 -8.07 -17.78
C VAL A 103 -3.16 -8.24 -16.31
N VAL A 104 -3.54 -9.45 -15.92
CA VAL A 104 -3.66 -9.83 -14.51
C VAL A 104 -2.59 -10.88 -14.23
N SER A 105 -1.61 -10.54 -13.41
CA SER A 105 -0.45 -11.41 -13.14
C SER A 105 -0.49 -11.96 -11.72
N ALA A 106 -0.09 -13.22 -11.53
CA ALA A 106 0.22 -13.72 -10.21
C ALA A 106 1.51 -13.06 -9.67
N VAL A 107 1.48 -12.72 -8.39
CA VAL A 107 2.57 -12.17 -7.59
C VAL A 107 2.73 -13.05 -6.36
N PRO A 108 3.96 -13.46 -6.00
CA PRO A 108 4.15 -14.33 -4.86
C PRO A 108 3.93 -13.53 -3.57
N LYS A 109 3.01 -14.00 -2.73
CA LYS A 109 2.89 -13.51 -1.35
C LYS A 109 3.61 -14.47 -0.42
N LEU A 110 4.80 -14.06 -0.06
CA LEU A 110 5.58 -14.72 0.99
C LEU A 110 5.10 -14.19 2.34
N SER A 111 4.57 -15.10 3.17
CA SER A 111 4.33 -14.85 4.59
C SER A 111 4.94 -15.97 5.42
N MET A 112 5.21 -15.69 6.69
CA MET A 112 5.82 -16.66 7.63
C MET A 112 5.01 -17.97 7.76
N TYR A 113 3.70 -17.92 7.52
CA TYR A 113 2.78 -19.05 7.72
C TYR A 113 2.18 -19.62 6.44
N SER A 114 2.35 -18.92 5.31
CA SER A 114 1.68 -19.30 4.07
C SER A 114 2.38 -18.67 2.88
N ASN A 115 2.68 -19.49 1.88
CA ASN A 115 3.10 -19.02 0.58
C ASN A 115 1.91 -19.16 -0.38
N THR A 116 1.38 -18.04 -0.84
CA THR A 116 0.21 -18.03 -1.72
C THR A 116 0.43 -17.13 -2.91
N HIS A 117 -0.25 -17.45 -4.02
CA HIS A 117 -0.36 -16.52 -5.13
C HIS A 117 -1.40 -15.45 -4.80
N MET A 118 -0.99 -14.20 -4.94
CA MET A 118 -1.90 -13.08 -5.08
C MET A 118 -1.94 -12.65 -6.55
N TYR A 119 -2.97 -11.95 -6.96
CA TYR A 119 -3.18 -11.51 -8.33
C TYR A 119 -3.28 -10.00 -8.37
N GLN A 120 -2.56 -9.39 -9.29
CA GLN A 120 -2.46 -7.95 -9.39
C GLN A 120 -2.81 -7.51 -10.81
N LEU A 121 -3.59 -6.44 -10.91
CA LEU A 121 -3.88 -5.78 -12.17
C LEU A 121 -2.68 -4.96 -12.61
N GLN A 122 -2.23 -5.15 -13.84
CA GLN A 122 -1.06 -4.47 -14.38
C GLN A 122 -1.34 -3.96 -15.79
N VAL A 123 -0.74 -2.84 -16.13
CA VAL A 123 -0.72 -2.27 -17.47
C VAL A 123 0.68 -2.41 -18.03
N ILE A 124 0.78 -2.87 -19.27
CA ILE A 124 2.04 -2.98 -20.00
C ILE A 124 2.11 -1.83 -20.99
N ASP A 125 3.17 -1.03 -20.88
CA ASP A 125 3.44 0.02 -21.86
C ASP A 125 4.03 -0.56 -23.16
N GLN A 126 4.08 0.24 -24.23
CA GLN A 126 4.73 -0.15 -25.49
C GLN A 126 6.24 -0.42 -25.36
N GLN A 127 6.86 0.01 -24.26
CA GLN A 127 8.25 -0.27 -23.93
C GLN A 127 8.44 -1.65 -23.25
N GLY A 128 7.35 -2.33 -22.90
CA GLY A 128 7.35 -3.60 -22.16
C GLY A 128 7.49 -3.43 -20.64
N ARG A 129 7.37 -2.20 -20.12
CA ARG A 129 7.40 -1.91 -18.68
C ARG A 129 6.04 -2.22 -18.06
N ARG A 130 6.08 -2.77 -16.85
CA ARG A 130 4.89 -3.07 -16.05
C ARG A 130 4.55 -1.88 -15.16
N HIS A 131 3.29 -1.47 -15.19
CA HIS A 131 2.72 -0.49 -14.30
C HIS A 131 1.64 -1.15 -13.46
N GLU A 132 1.88 -1.24 -12.17
CA GLU A 132 0.97 -1.87 -11.22
C GLU A 132 -0.21 -0.93 -10.92
N LEU A 133 -1.42 -1.39 -11.20
CA LEU A 133 -2.65 -0.65 -10.90
C LEU A 133 -3.20 -1.13 -9.56
N GLY A 134 -2.50 -0.83 -8.47
CA GLY A 134 -2.94 -1.13 -7.11
C GLY A 134 -2.37 -2.41 -6.52
N ASP A 135 -2.81 -2.72 -5.29
CA ASP A 135 -2.27 -3.84 -4.51
C ASP A 135 -2.69 -5.22 -5.06
N PRO A 136 -1.93 -6.30 -4.77
CA PRO A 136 -2.32 -7.67 -5.10
C PRO A 136 -3.50 -8.17 -4.25
N TRP A 137 -4.41 -8.93 -4.87
CA TRP A 137 -5.62 -9.52 -4.28
C TRP A 137 -5.47 -11.04 -4.11
N LYS A 138 -6.25 -11.64 -3.21
CA LYS A 138 -6.24 -13.10 -3.03
C LYS A 138 -6.86 -13.81 -4.23
N GLY A 139 -6.48 -15.08 -4.46
CA GLY A 139 -6.95 -15.86 -5.61
C GLY A 139 -8.45 -16.03 -5.79
N GLN A 140 -9.24 -15.95 -4.71
CA GLN A 140 -10.71 -15.98 -4.79
C GLN A 140 -11.30 -14.79 -5.56
N MET A 141 -10.52 -13.73 -5.79
CA MET A 141 -10.95 -12.52 -6.49
C MET A 141 -10.39 -12.43 -7.92
N LEU A 142 -9.78 -13.51 -8.44
CA LEU A 142 -9.21 -13.56 -9.78
C LEU A 142 -10.25 -13.27 -10.88
N ASP A 143 -11.44 -13.86 -10.78
CA ASP A 143 -12.49 -13.64 -11.78
C ASP A 143 -12.99 -12.19 -11.79
N LEU A 144 -13.09 -11.58 -10.61
CA LEU A 144 -13.44 -10.17 -10.47
C LEU A 144 -12.37 -9.26 -11.08
N LEU A 145 -11.09 -9.55 -10.81
CA LEU A 145 -9.97 -8.83 -11.42
C LEU A 145 -9.94 -8.99 -12.94
N ASN A 146 -10.19 -10.19 -13.46
CA ASN A 146 -10.28 -10.43 -14.90
C ASN A 146 -11.43 -9.65 -15.53
N GLY A 147 -12.58 -9.54 -14.85
CA GLY A 147 -13.70 -8.69 -15.27
C GLY A 147 -13.32 -7.21 -15.32
N GLN A 148 -12.68 -6.69 -14.29
CA GLN A 148 -12.20 -5.30 -14.24
C GLN A 148 -11.14 -5.01 -15.31
N ALA A 149 -10.17 -5.92 -15.48
CA ALA A 149 -9.12 -5.84 -16.48
C ALA A 149 -9.70 -5.79 -17.90
N LYS A 150 -10.72 -6.62 -18.18
CA LYS A 150 -11.40 -6.64 -19.47
C LYS A 150 -12.11 -5.32 -19.77
N MET A 151 -12.80 -4.75 -18.79
CA MET A 151 -13.44 -3.43 -18.92
C MET A 151 -12.42 -2.32 -19.17
N LEU A 152 -11.28 -2.35 -18.47
CA LEU A 152 -10.20 -1.38 -18.66
C LEU A 152 -9.54 -1.52 -20.03
N ALA A 153 -9.23 -2.73 -20.46
CA ALA A 153 -8.67 -2.97 -21.79
C ALA A 153 -9.59 -2.47 -22.91
N SER A 154 -10.90 -2.70 -22.75
CA SER A 154 -11.91 -2.19 -23.69
C SER A 154 -11.98 -0.66 -23.68
N SER A 155 -11.82 -0.03 -22.52
CA SER A 155 -11.79 1.44 -22.38
C SER A 155 -10.52 2.08 -22.96
N PHE A 156 -9.39 1.37 -22.85
CA PHE A 156 -8.10 1.81 -23.40
C PHE A 156 -7.96 1.51 -24.90
N GLY A 157 -8.76 0.57 -25.42
CA GLY A 157 -8.65 0.08 -26.79
C GLY A 157 -7.41 -0.79 -27.01
N CYS A 158 -6.97 -1.52 -25.98
CA CYS A 158 -5.74 -2.30 -25.99
C CYS A 158 -6.01 -3.81 -25.82
N ARG A 159 -4.96 -4.63 -25.92
CA ARG A 159 -5.07 -6.09 -25.76
C ARG A 159 -5.35 -6.43 -24.29
N PHE A 160 -6.13 -7.50 -24.07
CA PHE A 160 -6.42 -8.03 -22.74
C PHE A 160 -5.86 -9.46 -22.61
N PHE A 161 -5.11 -9.70 -21.53
CA PHE A 161 -4.64 -11.04 -21.18
C PHE A 161 -5.20 -11.45 -19.80
N PRO A 162 -6.10 -12.45 -19.74
CA PRO A 162 -6.75 -12.86 -18.51
C PRO A 162 -5.79 -13.62 -17.60
N GLY A 163 -5.73 -13.23 -16.33
CA GLY A 163 -4.89 -13.91 -15.36
C GLY A 163 -5.32 -15.36 -15.16
N THR A 164 -4.33 -16.24 -15.16
CA THR A 164 -4.49 -17.68 -14.88
C THR A 164 -3.91 -18.00 -13.50
N ALA A 165 -4.55 -18.93 -12.79
CA ALA A 165 -4.13 -19.28 -11.44
C ALA A 165 -2.66 -19.73 -11.39
N GLY A 166 -1.86 -19.13 -10.52
CA GLY A 166 -0.43 -19.45 -10.35
C GLY A 166 0.47 -19.09 -11.54
N HIS A 167 0.01 -18.28 -12.49
CA HIS A 167 0.80 -17.87 -13.66
C HIS A 167 1.11 -16.36 -13.64
N THR A 168 2.30 -16.02 -14.10
CA THR A 168 2.72 -14.63 -14.35
C THR A 168 3.00 -14.45 -15.84
N TYR A 169 2.98 -13.21 -16.33
CA TYR A 169 3.23 -12.94 -17.74
C TYR A 169 4.68 -12.56 -18.00
N VAL A 170 5.37 -13.32 -18.84
CA VAL A 170 6.69 -12.97 -19.36
C VAL A 170 6.51 -12.10 -20.60
N ILE A 171 7.15 -10.94 -20.60
CA ILE A 171 7.05 -9.95 -21.69
C ILE A 171 8.38 -10.01 -22.44
N VAL A 172 8.33 -10.38 -23.72
CA VAL A 172 9.49 -10.43 -24.60
C VAL A 172 9.24 -9.53 -25.79
N ARG A 173 10.16 -8.59 -26.06
CA ARG A 173 10.06 -7.73 -27.22
C ARG A 173 10.52 -8.48 -28.48
N LYS A 174 9.60 -8.70 -29.43
CA LYS A 174 9.87 -9.22 -30.77
C LYS A 174 10.04 -8.04 -31.73
N GLY A 175 11.28 -7.66 -32.02
CA GLY A 175 11.59 -6.57 -32.96
C GLY A 175 11.32 -5.17 -32.40
N LYS A 176 11.08 -4.18 -33.29
CA LYS A 176 10.97 -2.76 -32.89
C LYS A 176 9.62 -2.35 -32.31
N ALA A 177 8.54 -3.10 -32.61
CA ALA A 177 7.17 -2.65 -32.30
C ALA A 177 6.27 -3.72 -31.66
N GLU A 178 6.70 -4.98 -31.57
CA GLU A 178 5.83 -6.06 -31.12
C GLU A 178 6.26 -6.60 -29.75
N LEU A 179 5.32 -6.70 -28.83
CA LEU A 179 5.49 -7.37 -27.54
C LEU A 179 4.78 -8.72 -27.57
N ASP A 180 5.55 -9.78 -27.30
CA ASP A 180 5.07 -11.12 -27.06
C ASP A 180 4.85 -11.31 -25.57
N ILE A 181 3.64 -11.70 -25.19
CA ILE A 181 3.20 -11.79 -23.79
C ILE A 181 2.72 -13.21 -23.54
N THR A 182 3.54 -13.98 -22.81
CA THR A 182 3.30 -15.41 -22.61
C THR A 182 3.10 -15.70 -21.13
N ALA A 183 2.06 -16.46 -20.81
CA ALA A 183 1.83 -16.94 -19.45
C ALA A 183 2.89 -17.99 -19.10
N SER A 184 3.55 -17.82 -17.96
CA SER A 184 4.52 -18.75 -17.40
C SER A 184 4.12 -19.12 -15.97
N PRO A 185 4.25 -20.39 -15.55
CA PRO A 185 4.02 -20.77 -14.17
C PRO A 185 4.92 -19.97 -13.24
N LEU A 186 4.35 -19.41 -12.18
CA LEU A 186 5.08 -18.72 -11.13
C LEU A 186 5.31 -19.71 -9.97
N PRO A 187 6.52 -20.28 -9.83
CA PRO A 187 6.81 -21.16 -8.71
C PRO A 187 6.70 -20.39 -7.39
N LEU A 188 6.05 -21.00 -6.40
CA LEU A 188 6.08 -20.52 -5.02
C LEU A 188 7.49 -20.80 -4.49
N GLY A 189 8.27 -19.73 -4.25
CA GLY A 189 9.61 -19.89 -3.67
C GLY A 189 9.57 -20.61 -2.32
N THR A 190 10.62 -21.34 -1.95
CA THR A 190 10.79 -21.75 -0.55
C THR A 190 10.95 -20.48 0.29
N GLY A 191 10.25 -20.38 1.42
CA GLY A 191 10.17 -19.16 2.23
C GLY A 191 11.54 -18.60 2.57
N VAL A 192 11.98 -17.55 1.86
CA VAL A 192 13.14 -16.75 2.24
C VAL A 192 12.66 -15.76 3.29
N ASN A 193 13.33 -15.75 4.44
CA ASN A 193 13.21 -14.71 5.45
C ASN A 193 13.31 -13.34 4.76
N ARG A 194 12.17 -12.64 4.62
CA ARG A 194 12.24 -11.21 4.33
C ARG A 194 12.76 -10.57 5.60
N GLU A 195 14.03 -10.18 5.58
CA GLU A 195 14.47 -9.04 6.39
C GLU A 195 13.45 -7.94 6.13
N VAL A 196 12.70 -7.53 7.17
CA VAL A 196 11.93 -6.30 7.10
C VAL A 196 12.94 -5.25 6.64
N PRO A 197 12.70 -4.54 5.52
CA PRO A 197 13.68 -3.58 5.02
C PRO A 197 14.01 -2.66 6.19
N LYS A 198 15.29 -2.63 6.59
CA LYS A 198 15.73 -1.94 7.83
C LYS A 198 15.27 -0.48 7.82
N GLU A 199 15.15 0.09 6.63
CA GLU A 199 14.57 1.38 6.29
C GLU A 199 13.13 1.56 6.80
N MET A 200 12.27 0.53 6.72
CA MET A 200 10.88 0.58 7.17
C MET A 200 10.76 0.49 8.69
N ILE A 201 11.66 -0.24 9.36
CA ILE A 201 11.78 -0.22 10.83
C ILE A 201 12.25 1.16 11.27
N VAL A 202 13.30 1.69 10.62
CA VAL A 202 13.84 3.03 10.91
C VAL A 202 12.77 4.10 10.67
N PHE A 203 11.96 4.02 9.62
CA PHE A 203 10.90 4.97 9.34
C PHE A 203 9.77 4.91 10.38
N ALA A 204 9.35 3.71 10.77
CA ALA A 204 8.37 3.53 11.85
C ALA A 204 8.89 4.02 13.21
N VAL A 205 10.18 3.83 13.48
CA VAL A 205 10.85 4.35 14.69
C VAL A 205 10.98 5.86 14.64
N ILE A 206 11.38 6.46 13.52
CA ILE A 206 11.49 7.93 13.36
C ILE A 206 10.13 8.58 13.53
N ILE A 207 9.07 8.03 12.92
CA ILE A 207 7.70 8.54 13.09
C ILE A 207 7.24 8.35 14.54
N GLY A 208 7.49 7.18 15.13
CA GLY A 208 7.18 6.92 16.54
C GLY A 208 7.87 7.92 17.47
N VAL A 209 9.16 8.20 17.25
CA VAL A 209 9.96 9.16 18.03
C VAL A 209 9.55 10.61 17.74
N ALA A 210 9.18 10.96 16.52
CA ALA A 210 8.72 12.31 16.17
C ALA A 210 7.32 12.60 16.74
N VAL A 211 6.42 11.61 16.73
CA VAL A 211 5.09 11.72 17.36
C VAL A 211 5.23 11.74 18.88
N PHE A 212 6.02 10.83 19.46
CA PHE A 212 6.27 10.81 20.91
C PHE A 212 7.00 12.08 21.37
N GLY A 213 7.97 12.56 20.60
CA GLY A 213 8.71 13.79 20.85
C GLY A 213 7.84 15.04 20.71
N SER A 214 6.96 15.11 19.71
CA SER A 214 6.02 16.23 19.56
C SER A 214 4.95 16.26 20.64
N MET A 215 4.45 15.10 21.09
CA MET A 215 3.53 15.02 22.24
C MET A 215 4.22 15.40 23.56
N MET A 216 5.50 15.08 23.73
CA MET A 216 6.32 15.57 24.86
C MET A 216 6.66 17.07 24.72
N LEU A 217 6.72 17.60 23.49
CA LEU A 217 6.94 19.03 23.22
C LEU A 217 5.67 19.87 23.39
N GLU A 218 4.47 19.31 23.27
CA GLU A 218 3.23 20.01 23.66
C GLU A 218 3.13 20.23 25.17
N LEU A 219 3.76 19.37 25.99
CA LEU A 219 3.99 19.64 27.42
C LEU A 219 4.99 20.79 27.67
N SER A 220 5.69 21.29 26.64
CA SER A 220 6.66 22.39 26.70
C SER A 220 6.42 23.54 25.69
N GLY A 221 5.28 23.56 24.98
CA GLY A 221 4.83 24.70 24.18
C GLY A 221 5.41 24.85 22.76
N PHE A 222 5.95 23.80 22.14
CA PHE A 222 6.48 23.88 20.75
C PHE A 222 5.52 23.30 19.69
N SER A 223 5.38 24.02 18.57
CA SER A 223 4.34 23.78 17.55
C SER A 223 4.57 22.51 16.71
N ILE A 224 3.59 21.59 16.77
CA ILE A 224 3.48 20.35 15.97
C ILE A 224 3.72 20.57 14.45
N ALA A 225 3.42 21.76 13.94
CA ALA A 225 3.53 22.10 12.53
C ALA A 225 4.94 21.87 11.96
N LEU A 226 6.00 22.12 12.73
CA LEU A 226 7.38 22.02 12.24
C LEU A 226 7.82 20.56 12.04
N VAL A 227 7.36 19.66 12.91
CA VAL A 227 7.67 18.22 12.86
C VAL A 227 6.90 17.56 11.70
N LEU A 228 5.65 17.96 11.49
CA LEU A 228 4.87 17.49 10.33
C LEU A 228 5.47 17.98 9.01
N VAL A 229 5.93 19.23 8.92
CA VAL A 229 6.56 19.77 7.71
C VAL A 229 7.86 19.05 7.37
N THR A 230 8.70 18.75 8.35
CA THR A 230 9.96 18.01 8.13
C THR A 230 9.72 16.56 7.72
N ALA A 231 8.75 15.88 8.34
CA ALA A 231 8.33 14.54 7.91
C ALA A 231 7.73 14.55 6.50
N MET A 232 6.94 15.58 6.15
CA MET A 232 6.36 15.75 4.82
C MET A 232 7.42 15.99 3.73
N MET A 233 8.47 16.79 3.99
CA MET A 233 9.57 16.98 3.03
C MET A 233 10.37 15.70 2.80
N MET A 234 10.55 14.88 3.82
CA MET A 234 11.22 13.57 3.69
C MET A 234 10.39 12.61 2.83
N ILE A 235 9.06 12.62 2.99
CA ILE A 235 8.13 11.80 2.18
C ILE A 235 8.11 12.28 0.72
N SER A 236 8.09 13.59 0.45
CA SER A 236 8.09 14.10 -0.92
C SER A 236 9.40 13.79 -1.65
N CYS A 237 10.53 13.79 -0.94
CA CYS A 237 11.83 13.44 -1.50
C CYS A 237 11.88 11.95 -1.85
N TRP A 238 11.31 11.08 -1.00
CA TRP A 238 11.25 9.64 -1.23
C TRP A 238 10.34 9.25 -2.41
N VAL A 239 9.15 9.84 -2.52
CA VAL A 239 8.21 9.59 -3.63
C VAL A 239 8.77 10.06 -4.98
N SER A 240 9.71 11.00 -4.99
CA SER A 240 10.36 11.47 -6.23
C SER A 240 11.51 10.58 -6.70
N LEU A 241 11.98 9.64 -5.86
CA LEU A 241 13.10 8.73 -6.12
C LEU A 241 12.67 7.31 -6.53
N THR A 242 11.36 7.02 -6.52
CA THR A 242 10.73 5.74 -6.90
C THR A 242 9.78 5.91 -8.08
#